data_AF-A0A7Y1QNZ7-F1
#
_entry.id   AF-A0A7Y1QNZ7-F1
#
_cell.length_a   1.000
_cell.length_b   1.000
_cell.length_c   1.000
_cell.angle_alpha   90.00
_cell.angle_beta   90.00
_cell.angle_gamma   90.00
#
_symmetry.space_group_name_H-M   'P 1'
#
loop_
_entity.id
_entity.type
_entity.pdbx_description
1 polymer ?
#
loop_
_entity_poly.entity_id
_entity_poly.type
_entity_poly.pdbx_seq_one_letter_code
_entity_poly.pdbx_strand_id
1 'polypeptide(L)'
;MLFHPLSIHIAFDASLNYFVGIFDIYDQEESKGVELSKYNPNNSEDRKKLILKYCLDPDEQLSYRHRYTLMKTLKHSLDSKDFNFHAFFEDNHDEYTSMAWNEALRI
;
A
#
# COMPACT_ATOMS: atom_id res chain seq x y z
N MET A 1 -0.52 10.15 20.80
CA MET A 1 -1.15 9.15 19.91
C MET A 1 -1.59 9.88 18.64
N LEU A 2 -1.32 9.31 17.45
CA LEU A 2 -1.90 9.80 16.19
C LEU A 2 -3.21 9.05 15.94
N PHE A 3 -4.18 9.72 15.34
CA PHE A 3 -5.48 9.16 15.00
C PHE A 3 -5.64 9.12 13.49
N HIS A 4 -6.53 8.25 13.01
CA HIS A 4 -6.84 8.17 11.59
C HIS A 4 -7.20 9.55 11.02
N PRO A 5 -6.76 9.93 9.80
CA PRO A 5 -7.00 11.26 9.22
C PRO A 5 -8.48 11.66 9.20
N LEU A 6 -9.37 10.67 9.08
CA LEU A 6 -10.81 10.84 9.01
C LEU A 6 -11.57 10.46 10.30
N SER A 7 -10.87 10.08 11.38
CA SER A 7 -11.53 9.69 12.63
C SER A 7 -10.68 9.99 13.87
N ILE A 8 -11.28 10.63 14.88
CA ILE A 8 -10.62 10.94 16.16
C ILE A 8 -10.65 9.78 17.17
N HIS A 9 -11.32 8.67 16.84
CA HIS A 9 -11.50 7.53 17.74
C HIS A 9 -10.64 6.32 17.33
N ILE A 10 -10.15 6.30 16.09
CA ILE A 10 -9.38 5.19 15.54
C ILE A 10 -7.91 5.57 15.59
N ALA A 11 -7.08 4.70 16.17
CA ALA A 11 -5.64 4.88 16.18
C ALA A 11 -5.10 4.90 14.75
N PHE A 12 -4.14 5.77 14.46
CA PHE A 12 -3.49 5.76 13.15
C PHE A 12 -2.64 4.50 13.00
N ASP A 13 -2.98 3.65 12.04
CA ASP A 13 -2.11 2.56 11.60
C ASP A 13 -1.05 3.09 10.64
N ALA A 14 0.20 3.06 11.09
CA ALA A 14 1.36 3.46 10.30
C ALA A 14 2.13 2.26 9.73
N SER A 15 1.47 1.10 9.62
CA SER A 15 2.01 -0.09 8.97
C SER A 15 2.25 0.12 7.48
N LEU A 16 2.99 -0.79 6.84
CA LEU A 16 3.24 -0.70 5.41
C LEU A 16 1.98 -0.94 4.56
N ASN A 17 0.89 -1.45 5.17
CA ASN A 17 -0.42 -1.57 4.52
C ASN A 17 -0.92 -0.21 3.99
N TYR A 18 -0.51 0.89 4.59
CA TYR A 18 -0.84 2.22 4.08
C TYR A 18 -0.35 2.44 2.63
N PHE A 19 0.82 1.89 2.27
CA PHE A 19 1.41 2.08 0.95
C PHE A 19 0.88 1.07 -0.08
N VAL A 20 0.62 -0.17 0.36
CA VAL A 20 0.36 -1.31 -0.53
C VAL A 20 -1.10 -1.74 -0.56
N GLY A 21 -1.87 -1.49 0.51
CA GLY A 21 -3.30 -1.80 0.57
C GLY A 21 -4.14 -1.01 -0.44
N ILE A 22 -3.59 0.08 -0.98
CA ILE A 22 -4.20 0.76 -2.13
C ILE A 22 -4.22 -0.10 -3.39
N PHE A 23 -3.50 -1.22 -3.45
CA PHE A 23 -3.55 -2.18 -4.55
C PHE A 23 -4.42 -3.41 -4.26
N ASP A 24 -5.05 -3.47 -3.09
CA ASP A 24 -6.09 -4.45 -2.80
C ASP A 24 -7.33 -4.11 -3.64
N ILE A 25 -7.83 -5.11 -4.34
CA ILE A 25 -8.95 -5.05 -5.27
C ILE A 25 -10.10 -5.95 -4.85
N TYR A 26 -10.08 -6.59 -3.67
CA TYR A 26 -11.11 -7.53 -3.24
C TYR A 26 -12.54 -7.02 -3.47
N ASP A 27 -12.83 -5.78 -3.08
CA ASP A 27 -14.16 -5.15 -3.27
C ASP A 27 -14.32 -4.37 -4.59
N GLN A 28 -13.24 -4.17 -5.36
CA GLN A 28 -13.22 -3.28 -6.53
C GLN A 28 -12.52 -3.91 -7.75
N GLU A 29 -12.53 -5.24 -7.86
CA GLU A 29 -11.82 -6.01 -8.88
C GLU A 29 -12.15 -5.55 -10.30
N GLU A 30 -13.43 -5.38 -10.63
CA GLU A 30 -13.85 -5.06 -12.00
C GLU A 30 -13.43 -3.65 -12.46
N SER A 31 -13.33 -2.67 -11.56
CA SER A 31 -13.01 -1.28 -11.93
C SER A 31 -11.54 -0.95 -11.67
N LYS A 32 -11.10 -1.13 -10.43
CA LYS A 32 -9.74 -0.86 -9.97
C LYS A 32 -8.76 -1.89 -10.49
N GLY A 33 -9.15 -3.16 -10.57
CA GLY A 33 -8.32 -4.22 -11.19
C GLY A 33 -8.09 -3.96 -12.69
N VAL A 34 -9.11 -3.54 -13.43
CA VAL A 34 -8.96 -3.15 -14.84
C VAL A 34 -8.04 -1.93 -15.01
N GLU A 35 -8.07 -0.97 -14.09
CA GLU A 35 -7.12 0.14 -14.11
C GLU A 35 -5.68 -0.32 -13.83
N LEU A 36 -5.48 -1.11 -12.78
CA LEU A 36 -4.15 -1.55 -12.31
C LEU A 36 -3.50 -2.56 -13.26
N SER A 37 -4.29 -3.39 -13.95
CA SER A 37 -3.82 -4.35 -14.97
C SER A 37 -3.06 -3.71 -16.14
N LYS A 38 -3.19 -2.39 -16.35
CA LYS A 38 -2.46 -1.64 -17.37
C LYS A 38 -0.98 -1.43 -17.03
N TYR A 39 -0.59 -1.65 -15.78
CA TYR A 39 0.76 -1.44 -15.27
C TYR A 39 1.44 -2.78 -15.02
N ASN A 40 2.74 -2.84 -15.32
CA ASN A 40 3.58 -3.97 -14.94
C ASN A 40 4.42 -3.62 -13.69
N PRO A 41 4.17 -4.21 -12.52
CA PRO A 41 4.91 -3.88 -11.30
C PRO A 41 6.37 -4.37 -11.33
N ASN A 42 6.73 -5.25 -12.27
CA ASN A 42 8.14 -5.61 -12.54
C ASN A 42 8.88 -4.58 -13.41
N ASN A 43 8.16 -3.68 -14.08
CA ASN A 43 8.76 -2.58 -14.84
C ASN A 43 9.02 -1.35 -13.93
N SER A 44 10.23 -0.78 -14.00
CA SER A 44 10.62 0.35 -13.13
C SER A 44 9.83 1.63 -13.37
N GLU A 45 9.48 1.94 -14.62
CA GLU A 45 8.71 3.14 -14.95
C GLU A 45 7.26 3.01 -14.48
N ASP A 46 6.68 1.83 -14.63
CA ASP A 46 5.33 1.57 -14.14
C ASP A 46 5.27 1.55 -12.61
N ARG A 47 6.26 0.97 -11.92
CA ARG A 47 6.39 1.11 -10.45
C ARG A 47 6.42 2.57 -10.02
N LYS A 48 7.22 3.41 -10.68
CA LYS A 48 7.30 4.83 -10.36
C LYS A 48 5.95 5.52 -10.52
N LYS A 49 5.22 5.24 -11.60
CA LYS A 49 3.86 5.78 -11.81
C LYS A 49 2.91 5.31 -10.72
N LEU A 50 2.92 4.02 -10.38
CA LEU A 50 2.07 3.46 -9.32
C LEU A 50 2.33 4.12 -7.97
N ILE A 51 3.61 4.26 -7.58
CA ILE A 51 4.00 4.91 -6.32
C ILE A 51 3.53 6.36 -6.27
N LEU A 52 3.80 7.14 -7.31
CA LEU A 52 3.45 8.56 -7.36
C LEU A 52 1.93 8.76 -7.37
N LYS A 53 1.19 7.89 -8.05
CA LYS A 53 -0.26 8.03 -8.22
C LYS A 53 -1.04 7.54 -7.01
N TYR A 54 -0.62 6.44 -6.37
CA TYR A 54 -1.43 5.74 -5.38
C TYR A 54 -0.82 5.71 -3.98
N CYS A 55 0.50 5.65 -3.84
CA CYS A 55 1.14 5.37 -2.55
C CYS A 55 1.47 6.62 -1.71
N LEU A 56 1.51 7.82 -2.31
CA LEU A 56 2.06 9.02 -1.68
C LEU A 56 1.03 10.04 -1.16
N ASP A 57 -0.18 9.60 -0.78
CA ASP A 57 -1.29 10.45 -0.31
C ASP A 57 -1.54 11.66 -1.22
N PRO A 58 -2.08 11.45 -2.44
CA PRO A 58 -2.30 12.53 -3.39
C PRO A 58 -3.37 13.54 -2.94
N ASP A 59 -4.18 13.20 -1.93
CA ASP A 59 -5.36 13.97 -1.51
C ASP A 59 -5.10 14.88 -0.29
N GLU A 60 -3.83 15.08 0.10
CA GLU A 60 -3.36 15.94 1.20
C GLU A 60 -3.98 15.64 2.58
N GLN A 61 -4.63 14.50 2.79
CA GLN A 61 -5.35 14.19 4.02
C GLN A 61 -4.41 13.97 5.21
N LEU A 62 -3.18 13.55 4.95
CA LEU A 62 -2.19 13.35 6.00
C LEU A 62 -1.61 14.68 6.48
N SER A 63 -1.60 14.88 7.80
CA SER A 63 -0.71 15.90 8.39
C SER A 63 0.76 15.51 8.28
N TYR A 64 1.67 16.48 8.48
CA TYR A 64 3.11 16.22 8.53
C TYR A 64 3.48 15.07 9.49
N ARG A 65 2.82 14.99 10.64
CA ARG A 65 3.12 13.96 11.64
C ARG A 65 2.77 12.55 11.15
N HIS A 66 1.69 12.41 10.39
CA HIS A 66 1.33 11.13 9.79
C HIS A 66 2.36 10.72 8.73
N ARG A 67 2.67 11.62 7.78
CA ARG A 67 3.70 11.39 6.76
C ARG A 67 5.05 11.02 7.37
N TYR A 68 5.49 11.76 8.38
CA TYR A 68 6.73 11.48 9.09
C TYR A 68 6.72 10.09 9.74
N THR A 69 5.60 9.71 10.37
CA THR A 69 5.47 8.40 11.02
C THR A 69 5.53 7.27 9.99
N LEU A 70 4.82 7.40 8.87
CA LEU A 70 4.86 6.44 7.75
C LEU A 70 6.27 6.29 7.18
N MET A 71 6.95 7.39 6.88
CA MET A 71 8.33 7.37 6.37
C MET A 71 9.30 6.76 7.38
N LYS A 72 9.09 7.01 8.68
CA LYS A 72 9.89 6.41 9.74
C LYS A 72 9.67 4.89 9.81
N THR A 73 8.43 4.41 9.72
CA THR A 73 8.13 2.97 9.67
C THR A 73 8.77 2.33 8.44
N LEU A 74 8.58 2.91 7.26
CA LEU A 74 9.17 2.41 6.01
C LEU A 74 10.69 2.34 6.10
N LYS A 75 11.34 3.39 6.59
CA LYS A 75 12.80 3.39 6.80
C LYS A 75 13.24 2.27 7.74
N HIS A 76 12.53 2.09 8.86
CA HIS A 76 12.84 1.03 9.81
C HIS A 76 12.72 -0.36 9.20
N SER A 77 11.67 -0.62 8.41
CA SER A 77 11.49 -1.87 7.68
C SER A 77 12.59 -2.10 6.64
N LEU A 78 12.99 -1.07 5.89
CA LEU A 78 14.08 -1.16 4.90
C LEU A 78 15.45 -1.41 5.53
N ASP A 79 15.68 -0.88 6.73
CA ASP A 79 16.93 -1.08 7.48
C ASP A 79 16.98 -2.46 8.17
N SER A 80 15.86 -3.20 8.21
CA SER A 80 15.75 -4.51 8.84
C SER A 80 15.98 -5.64 7.83
N LYS A 81 17.02 -6.46 8.06
CA LYS A 81 17.46 -7.50 7.12
C LYS A 81 16.46 -8.64 6.94
N ASP A 82 15.73 -8.98 7.99
CA ASP A 82 14.81 -10.12 8.02
C ASP A 82 13.35 -9.68 7.87
N PHE A 83 13.12 -8.43 7.44
CA PHE A 83 11.77 -7.93 7.24
C PHE A 83 11.11 -8.59 6.03
N ASN A 84 10.00 -9.30 6.25
CA ASN A 84 9.26 -9.97 5.19
C ASN A 84 8.34 -8.98 4.46
N PHE A 85 8.84 -8.35 3.39
CA PHE A 85 8.02 -7.51 2.53
C PHE A 85 7.00 -8.32 1.71
N HIS A 86 7.25 -9.61 1.47
CA HIS A 86 6.39 -10.44 0.64
C HIS A 86 5.00 -10.62 1.24
N ALA A 87 4.91 -10.72 2.58
CA ALA A 87 3.65 -10.85 3.30
C ALA A 87 2.62 -9.74 3.00
N PHE A 88 3.06 -8.58 2.53
CA PHE A 88 2.19 -7.45 2.18
C PHE A 88 1.59 -7.55 0.76
N PHE A 89 2.02 -8.54 -0.03
CA PHE A 89 1.58 -8.77 -1.40
C PHE A 89 0.97 -10.16 -1.60
N GLU A 90 0.77 -10.91 -0.51
CA GLU A 90 0.10 -12.20 -0.52
C GLU A 90 -1.41 -12.00 -0.46
N ASP A 91 -2.13 -12.76 -1.30
CA ASP A 91 -3.59 -12.82 -1.23
C ASP A 91 -3.98 -13.65 -0.01
N ASN A 92 -4.95 -13.16 0.76
CA ASN A 92 -5.45 -13.84 1.94
C ASN A 92 -6.97 -13.85 1.91
N HIS A 93 -7.54 -14.98 1.50
CA HIS A 93 -9.00 -15.15 1.42
C HIS A 93 -9.68 -15.13 2.79
N ASP A 94 -8.99 -15.52 3.86
CA ASP A 94 -9.53 -15.47 5.23
C ASP A 94 -9.58 -14.02 5.77
N GLU A 95 -8.73 -13.15 5.24
CA GLU A 95 -8.68 -11.72 5.58
C GLU A 95 -9.33 -10.81 4.52
N TYR A 96 -9.98 -11.39 3.51
CA TYR A 96 -10.63 -10.67 2.41
C TYR A 96 -9.69 -9.72 1.66
N THR A 97 -8.45 -10.16 1.41
CA THR A 97 -7.44 -9.40 0.66
C THR A 97 -7.13 -10.08 -0.66
N SER A 98 -7.20 -9.32 -1.76
CA SER A 98 -6.86 -9.79 -3.11
C SER A 98 -6.10 -8.69 -3.86
N MET A 99 -4.83 -8.91 -4.15
CA MET A 99 -3.95 -7.93 -4.80
C MET A 99 -4.19 -7.87 -6.31
N ALA A 100 -4.02 -6.68 -6.88
CA ALA A 100 -4.29 -6.43 -8.30
C ALA A 100 -3.47 -7.27 -9.29
N TRP A 101 -2.35 -7.85 -8.86
CA TRP A 101 -1.48 -8.68 -9.69
C TRP A 101 -1.33 -10.06 -9.05
N ASN A 102 -1.79 -11.09 -9.77
CA ASN A 102 -1.72 -12.48 -9.34
C ASN A 102 -0.27 -13.02 -9.30
N GLU A 103 -0.11 -14.23 -8.77
CA GLU A 103 1.19 -14.93 -8.58
C GLU A 103 2.09 -14.98 -9.83
N ALA A 104 1.53 -14.90 -11.05
CA ALA A 104 2.32 -14.95 -12.29
C ALA A 104 3.05 -13.63 -12.64
N LEU A 105 2.73 -12.53 -11.95
CA LEU A 105 3.24 -11.17 -12.24
C LEU A 105 3.83 -10.45 -11.01
N ARG A 106 4.06 -11.15 -9.89
CA ARG A 106 4.60 -10.56 -8.64
C ARG A 106 6.05 -10.04 -8.79
N ILE A 107 6.40 -9.06 -7.95
CA ILE A 107 7.68 -8.33 -7.86
C ILE A 107 8.71 -9.12 -7.07
#